data_AF-A0A437H228-F1
#
_entry.id   AF-A0A437H228-F1
#
_cell.length_a   1.000
_cell.length_b   1.000
_cell.length_c   1.000
_cell.angle_alpha   90.00
_cell.angle_beta   90.00
_cell.angle_gamma   90.00
#
_symmetry.space_group_name_H-M   'P 1'
#
loop_
_entity.id
_entity.type
_entity.pdbx_description
1 polymer ?
#
loop_
_entity_poly.entity_id
_entity_poly.type
_entity_poly.pdbx_seq_one_letter_code
_entity_poly.pdbx_strand_id
1 'polypeptide(L)' 'MTQERPRATKRPETFAKPAHWTNDPAPTPGDGSRHEEDDRPDPTRFGDWEKNGIAIDF' A
#
# COMPACT_ATOMS: atom_id res chain seq x y z
N MET A 1 -26.49 -19.74 24.85
CA MET A 1 -26.88 -19.55 23.44
C MET A 1 -25.88 -18.59 22.83
N THR A 2 -24.96 -19.09 22.00
CA THR A 2 -23.94 -18.25 21.36
C THR A 2 -24.57 -17.62 20.12
N GLN A 3 -24.74 -16.30 20.12
CA GLN A 3 -25.30 -15.57 18.98
C GLN A 3 -24.25 -15.50 17.87
N GLU A 4 -24.53 -16.11 16.72
CA GLU A 4 -23.70 -15.93 15.52
C GLU A 4 -23.87 -14.50 15.00
N ARG A 5 -22.77 -13.75 14.88
CA ARG A 5 -22.77 -12.40 14.33
C ARG A 5 -22.45 -12.48 12.83
N PRO A 6 -23.38 -12.11 11.94
CA PRO A 6 -23.13 -12.17 10.51
C PRO A 6 -22.03 -11.18 10.10
N ARG A 7 -21.19 -11.59 9.14
CA ARG A 7 -20.09 -10.76 8.62
C ARG A 7 -20.67 -9.64 7.76
N ALA A 8 -20.34 -8.39 8.09
CA ALA A 8 -20.76 -7.23 7.32
C ALA A 8 -19.96 -7.11 6.00
N THR A 9 -20.39 -7.84 4.97
CA THR A 9 -19.75 -7.87 3.64
C THR A 9 -20.29 -6.82 2.68
N LYS A 10 -21.39 -6.14 3.03
CA LYS A 10 -22.02 -5.10 2.21
C LYS A 10 -21.86 -3.73 2.83
N ARG A 11 -21.66 -2.71 1.99
CA ARG A 11 -21.60 -1.31 2.41
C ARG A 11 -22.94 -0.86 3.02
N PRO A 12 -22.95 -0.13 4.15
CA PRO A 12 -24.16 0.46 4.71
C PRO A 12 -24.84 1.47 3.78
N GLU A 13 -26.17 1.50 3.78
CA GLU A 13 -26.96 2.41 2.93
C GLU A 13 -26.77 3.89 3.30
N THR A 14 -26.47 4.17 4.57
CA THR A 14 -26.26 5.53 5.09
C THR A 14 -24.85 6.08 4.84
N PHE A 15 -24.00 5.34 4.15
CA PHE A 15 -22.64 5.80 3.87
C PHE A 15 -22.66 6.92 2.81
N ALA A 16 -22.31 8.15 3.23
CA ALA A 16 -22.06 9.27 2.34
C ALA A 16 -20.56 9.38 2.02
N LYS A 17 -20.22 9.35 0.73
CA LYS A 17 -18.83 9.51 0.26
C LYS A 17 -18.38 10.97 0.43
N PRO A 18 -17.19 11.26 0.99
CA PRO A 18 -16.64 12.61 1.04
C PRO A 18 -16.44 13.22 -0.35
N ALA A 19 -16.62 14.53 -0.48
CA ALA A 19 -16.53 15.23 -1.77
C ALA A 19 -15.15 15.13 -2.45
N HIS A 20 -14.07 14.99 -1.67
CA HIS A 20 -12.71 14.89 -2.18
C HIS A 20 -12.30 13.46 -2.59
N TRP A 21 -13.17 12.47 -2.41
CA TRP A 21 -12.87 11.10 -2.83
C TRP A 21 -13.28 10.90 -4.29
N THR A 22 -12.37 10.35 -5.09
CA THR A 22 -12.68 9.82 -6.42
C THR A 22 -12.71 8.29 -6.41
N ASN A 23 -13.44 7.70 -7.36
CA ASN A 23 -13.36 6.27 -7.69
C ASN A 23 -12.63 6.05 -9.02
N ASP A 24 -12.07 7.11 -9.59
CA ASP A 24 -11.31 7.01 -10.83
C ASP A 24 -10.14 6.03 -10.64
N PRO A 25 -9.79 5.28 -11.68
CA PRO A 25 -8.62 4.41 -11.62
C PRO A 25 -7.38 5.24 -11.28
N ALA A 26 -6.42 4.59 -10.60
CA ALA A 26 -5.11 5.19 -10.42
C ALA A 26 -4.52 5.58 -11.80
N PRO A 27 -3.73 6.67 -11.88
CA PRO A 27 -3.09 7.06 -13.12
C PRO A 27 -2.21 5.91 -13.63
N THR A 28 -2.10 5.80 -14.95
CA THR A 28 -1.19 4.84 -15.57
C THR A 28 0.22 5.09 -15.05
N PRO A 29 0.95 4.06 -14.58
CA PRO A 29 2.35 4.22 -14.22
C PRO A 29 3.11 4.85 -15.39
N GLY A 30 3.92 5.86 -15.10
CA GLY A 30 4.84 6.39 -16.10
C GLY A 30 5.89 5.35 -16.47
N ASP A 31 6.64 5.61 -17.54
CA ASP A 31 7.83 4.84 -17.85
C ASP A 31 8.76 4.93 -16.64
N GLY A 32 8.94 3.80 -15.95
CA GLY A 32 9.78 3.74 -14.76
C GLY A 32 11.20 4.07 -15.17
N SER A 33 11.65 5.29 -14.90
CA SER A 33 13.07 5.59 -14.96
C SER A 33 13.70 4.93 -13.75
N ARG A 34 14.62 3.99 -13.97
CA ARG A 34 15.65 3.73 -12.97
C ARG A 34 16.32 5.08 -12.75
N HIS A 35 16.31 5.62 -11.54
CA HIS A 35 17.20 6.72 -11.23
C HIS A 35 18.60 6.21 -11.60
N GLU A 36 19.21 6.79 -12.64
CA GLU A 36 20.66 6.76 -12.74
C GLU A 36 21.15 7.25 -11.40
N GLU A 37 22.10 6.52 -10.82
CA GLU A 37 22.59 6.61 -9.45
C GLU A 37 23.15 8.01 -9.12
N ASP A 38 22.29 9.04 -9.11
CA ASP A 38 22.44 10.14 -8.18
C ASP A 38 22.25 9.50 -6.80
N ASP A 39 23.17 9.79 -5.88
CA ASP A 39 23.20 9.41 -4.45
C ASP A 39 21.93 9.84 -3.67
N ARG A 40 20.74 9.55 -4.19
CA ARG A 40 19.47 9.72 -3.53
C ARG A 40 19.18 8.41 -2.85
N PRO A 41 19.05 8.39 -1.51
CA PRO A 41 18.53 7.20 -0.85
C PRO A 41 17.14 6.93 -1.45
N ASP A 42 17.02 5.80 -2.16
CA ASP A 42 15.76 5.25 -2.63
C ASP A 42 14.78 5.31 -1.44
N PRO A 43 13.53 5.80 -1.61
CA PRO A 43 12.60 6.02 -0.51
C PRO A 43 12.35 4.71 0.23
N THR A 44 13.12 4.55 1.30
CA THR A 44 13.09 3.54 2.34
C THR A 44 12.66 2.13 1.91
N ARG A 45 13.58 1.37 1.32
CA ARG A 45 13.59 -0.09 1.45
C ARG A 45 13.99 -0.47 2.90
N PHE A 46 13.04 -0.39 3.83
CA PHE A 46 13.15 -1.08 5.13
C PHE A 46 12.71 -2.54 4.92
N GLY A 47 13.62 -3.43 4.57
CA GLY A 47 13.25 -4.86 4.50
C GLY A 47 14.31 -5.80 3.95
N ASP A 48 15.24 -5.31 3.13
CA ASP A 48 16.28 -6.16 2.55
C ASP A 48 17.66 -5.58 2.89
N TRP A 49 18.09 -5.74 4.14
CA TRP A 49 19.50 -5.52 4.50
C TRP A 49 20.21 -6.86 4.52
N GLU A 50 21.34 -7.01 3.83
CA GLU A 50 22.15 -8.23 3.89
C GLU A 50 23.53 -7.97 4.51
N LYS A 51 23.97 -8.86 5.41
CA LYS A 51 25.36 -8.90 5.92
C LYS A 51 25.92 -10.30 5.76
N ASN A 52 27.05 -10.42 5.06
CA ASN A 52 27.70 -11.70 4.76
C ASN A 52 26.77 -12.71 4.06
N GLY A 53 25.87 -12.23 3.20
CA GLY A 53 24.89 -13.07 2.48
C GLY A 53 23.72 -13.56 3.35
N ILE A 54 23.48 -12.91 4.49
CA ILE A 54 22.36 -13.22 5.39
C ILE A 54 21.45 -12.00 5.46
N ALA A 55 20.17 -12.20 5.15
CA ALA A 55 19.14 -11.18 5.29
C ALA A 55 18.90 -10.82 6.77
N ILE A 56 18.86 -9.51 7.04
CA ILE A 56 18.66 -8.87 8.33
C ILE A 56 17.43 -7.96 8.20
N ASP A 57 16.51 -8.11 9.15
CA ASP A 57 15.33 -7.25 9.34
C ASP A 57 15.26 -6.81 10.83
N PHE A 58 14.71 -5.63 11.10
CA PHE A 58 14.58 -5.04 12.45
C PHE A 58 13.15 -4.98 12.95
#